data_AF-A0A2W0B822-F1
#
_entry.id   AF-A0A2W0B822-F1
#
_cell.length_a   1.000
_cell.length_b   1.000
_cell.length_c   1.000
_cell.angle_alpha   90.00
_cell.angle_beta   90.00
_cell.angle_gamma   90.00
#
_symmetry.space_group_name_H-M   'P 1'
#
loop_
_entity.id
_entity.type
_entity.pdbx_description
1 polymer ?
#
loop_
_entity_poly.entity_id
_entity_poly.type
_entity_poly.pdbx_seq_one_letter_code
_entity_poly.pdbx_strand_id
1 'polypeptide(L)'
;MKYARQFARIFLTVALTTFFVLGSASWSSRPAAQKADSNAASRTAKDNGTLFLSFVSVLRHPRCMNCHSQGNFPRQGDDGHPHVMNVRRGPDGHGVTAEKCVTCHQDHNLVGAHLPPGAPNWGLPPTSTPMIWQGLTDAQVCRSIKDPKQNKNRNLDQLVEHLTEDKLVMWGWNPGEGRNAIPMPHDEFVSKVKAWQAAGAPCPTDTDRASRL
;
A
#
# COMPACT_ATOMS: atom_id res chain seq x y z
N MET A 1 -11.84 -62.06 7.81
CA MET A 1 -13.18 -62.67 8.01
C MET A 1 -14.16 -61.85 7.18
N LYS A 2 -14.58 -62.30 5.98
CA LYS A 2 -15.82 -63.07 5.68
C LYS A 2 -17.04 -62.40 6.34
N TYR A 3 -18.03 -61.84 5.64
CA TYR A 3 -19.07 -62.41 4.74
C TYR A 3 -19.75 -61.21 4.01
N ALA A 4 -20.03 -61.12 2.70
CA ALA A 4 -20.66 -61.99 1.71
C ALA A 4 -22.07 -62.48 2.08
N ARG A 5 -23.14 -61.94 1.47
CA ARG A 5 -24.11 -62.69 0.63
C ARG A 5 -25.41 -61.92 0.27
N GLN A 6 -25.64 -61.83 -1.05
CA GLN A 6 -26.87 -62.17 -1.80
C GLN A 6 -28.10 -61.24 -1.60
N PHE A 7 -28.84 -60.83 -2.64
CA PHE A 7 -29.56 -61.71 -3.58
C PHE A 7 -29.65 -61.15 -5.00
N ALA A 8 -29.63 -62.10 -5.93
CA ALA A 8 -29.84 -61.95 -7.36
C ALA A 8 -31.28 -61.52 -7.72
N ARG A 9 -31.43 -60.91 -8.89
CA ARG A 9 -32.44 -61.29 -9.87
C ARG A 9 -32.04 -60.81 -11.27
N ILE A 10 -31.73 -61.81 -12.09
CA ILE A 10 -31.52 -61.74 -13.53
C ILE A 10 -32.89 -61.51 -14.17
N PHE A 11 -33.02 -60.49 -15.00
CA PHE A 11 -33.95 -60.50 -16.14
C PHE A 11 -33.22 -59.99 -17.38
N LEU A 12 -33.08 -60.91 -18.31
CA LEU A 12 -32.57 -60.73 -19.67
C LEU A 12 -33.73 -60.25 -20.54
N THR A 13 -33.60 -59.06 -21.15
CA THR A 13 -34.39 -58.69 -22.34
C THR A 13 -33.47 -57.99 -23.33
N VAL A 14 -33.29 -58.65 -24.48
CA VAL A 14 -32.63 -58.16 -25.69
C VAL A 14 -33.64 -57.34 -26.50
N ALA A 15 -33.28 -56.11 -26.88
CA ALA A 15 -33.89 -55.37 -27.99
C ALA A 15 -32.88 -54.31 -28.48
N LEU A 16 -32.12 -54.59 -29.53
CA LEU A 16 -32.37 -54.21 -30.94
C LEU A 16 -32.29 -52.68 -31.21
N THR A 17 -31.14 -52.29 -31.76
CA THR A 17 -30.90 -51.25 -32.79
C THR A 17 -31.50 -49.84 -32.62
N THR A 18 -30.61 -48.83 -32.62
CA THR A 18 -30.58 -47.74 -33.63
C THR A 18 -29.31 -46.90 -33.44
N PHE A 19 -28.52 -46.76 -34.51
CA PHE A 19 -27.43 -45.79 -34.61
C PHE A 19 -28.02 -44.37 -34.62
N PHE A 20 -27.62 -43.52 -33.68
CA PHE A 20 -27.80 -42.07 -33.76
C PHE A 20 -26.43 -41.41 -33.57
N VAL A 21 -25.87 -40.91 -34.67
CA VAL A 21 -24.69 -40.04 -34.67
C VAL A 21 -25.14 -38.67 -34.19
N LEU A 22 -24.89 -38.36 -32.91
CA LEU A 22 -25.06 -37.02 -32.36
C LEU A 22 -23.80 -36.21 -32.68
N GLY A 23 -23.93 -35.27 -33.62
CA GLY A 23 -22.93 -34.26 -33.89
C GLY A 23 -22.72 -33.38 -32.66
N SER A 24 -21.48 -33.34 -32.15
CA SER A 24 -21.06 -32.42 -31.11
C SER A 24 -20.88 -31.02 -31.69
N ALA A 25 -21.88 -30.16 -31.50
CA ALA A 25 -21.75 -28.73 -31.71
C ALA A 25 -20.93 -28.14 -30.55
N SER A 26 -19.65 -27.88 -30.78
CA SER A 26 -18.79 -27.16 -29.84
C SER A 26 -19.21 -25.70 -29.78
N TRP A 27 -19.98 -25.35 -28.74
CA TRP A 27 -20.33 -23.95 -28.45
C TRP A 27 -19.13 -23.26 -27.80
N SER A 28 -18.31 -22.62 -28.62
CA SER A 28 -17.23 -21.75 -28.14
C SER A 28 -17.83 -20.45 -27.61
N SER A 29 -18.08 -20.38 -26.31
CA SER A 29 -18.41 -19.14 -25.61
C SER A 29 -17.18 -18.23 -25.62
N ARG A 30 -17.13 -17.25 -26.53
CA ARG A 30 -16.17 -16.16 -26.45
C ARG A 30 -16.51 -15.32 -25.20
N PRO A 31 -15.56 -15.04 -24.30
CA PRO A 31 -15.82 -14.07 -23.24
C PRO A 31 -16.05 -12.71 -23.90
N ALA A 32 -17.14 -12.04 -23.52
CA ALA A 32 -17.39 -10.68 -23.95
C ALA A 32 -16.24 -9.80 -23.48
N ALA A 33 -15.46 -9.26 -24.41
CA ALA A 33 -14.49 -8.23 -24.11
C ALA A 33 -15.23 -7.03 -23.48
N GLN A 34 -15.00 -6.80 -22.19
CA GLN A 34 -15.46 -5.57 -21.54
C GLN A 34 -14.79 -4.41 -22.28
N LYS A 35 -15.61 -3.56 -22.93
CA LYS A 35 -15.16 -2.26 -23.43
C LYS A 35 -14.61 -1.50 -22.23
N ALA A 36 -13.29 -1.31 -22.19
CA ALA A 36 -12.67 -0.35 -21.29
C ALA A 36 -13.30 1.02 -21.54
N ASP A 37 -13.85 1.61 -20.48
CA ASP A 37 -14.59 2.87 -20.55
C ASP A 37 -13.65 3.98 -21.02
N SER A 38 -13.83 4.42 -22.27
CA SER A 38 -12.99 5.44 -22.91
C SER A 38 -13.06 6.79 -22.18
N ASN A 39 -14.10 7.00 -21.36
CA ASN A 39 -14.22 8.16 -20.47
C ASN A 39 -13.32 8.09 -19.23
N ALA A 40 -12.95 6.91 -18.75
CA ALA A 40 -12.02 6.77 -17.64
C ALA A 40 -10.60 7.16 -18.08
N ALA A 41 -10.16 6.63 -19.22
CA ALA A 41 -8.88 6.97 -19.86
C ALA A 41 -8.76 8.47 -20.23
N SER A 42 -9.87 9.10 -20.62
CA SER A 42 -9.92 10.55 -20.89
C SER A 42 -9.90 11.40 -19.61
N ARG A 43 -10.48 10.93 -18.50
CA ARG A 43 -10.43 11.62 -17.18
C ARG A 43 -9.03 11.55 -16.54
N THR A 44 -8.37 10.39 -16.60
CA THR A 44 -6.94 10.23 -16.23
C THR A 44 -6.02 11.21 -16.98
N ALA A 45 -6.33 11.51 -18.24
CA ALA A 45 -5.52 12.41 -19.07
C ALA A 45 -5.78 13.90 -18.79
N LYS A 46 -6.89 14.26 -18.12
CA LYS A 46 -7.24 15.66 -17.80
C LYS A 46 -6.64 16.14 -16.49
N ASP A 47 -6.50 15.28 -15.48
CA ASP A 47 -5.82 15.64 -14.24
C ASP A 47 -4.30 15.50 -14.45
N ASN A 48 -3.62 16.60 -14.74
CA ASN A 48 -2.17 16.66 -14.94
C ASN A 48 -1.41 16.51 -13.59
N GLY A 49 -1.80 15.54 -12.77
CA GLY A 49 -1.31 15.29 -11.42
C GLY A 49 -1.80 16.28 -10.35
N THR A 50 -2.80 17.12 -10.64
CA THR A 50 -3.31 18.09 -9.66
C THR A 50 -3.91 17.41 -8.44
N LEU A 51 -4.55 16.24 -8.59
CA LEU A 51 -5.05 15.46 -7.46
C LEU A 51 -3.92 14.98 -6.55
N PHE A 52 -2.78 14.55 -7.10
CA PHE A 52 -1.60 14.20 -6.29
C PHE A 52 -1.07 15.41 -5.52
N LEU A 53 -0.92 16.55 -6.20
CA LEU A 53 -0.44 17.79 -5.60
C LEU A 53 -1.37 18.29 -4.48
N SER A 54 -2.66 17.93 -4.52
CA SER A 54 -3.63 18.34 -3.50
C SER A 54 -3.37 17.74 -2.11
N PHE A 55 -2.60 16.64 -2.03
CA PHE A 55 -2.26 15.96 -0.77
C PHE A 55 -0.75 15.74 -0.56
N VAL A 56 0.11 16.04 -1.53
CA VAL A 56 1.57 15.78 -1.42
C VAL A 56 2.21 16.44 -0.20
N SER A 57 1.66 17.56 0.29
CA SER A 57 2.11 18.21 1.53
C SER A 57 2.08 17.27 2.74
N VAL A 58 1.16 16.29 2.79
CA VAL A 58 1.12 15.25 3.81
C VAL A 58 2.34 14.33 3.70
N LEU A 59 2.67 13.85 2.49
CA LEU A 59 3.84 13.00 2.26
C LEU A 59 5.16 13.74 2.54
N ARG A 60 5.17 15.07 2.39
CA ARG A 60 6.29 15.95 2.71
C ARG A 60 6.38 16.32 4.19
N HIS A 61 5.35 16.04 4.97
CA HIS A 61 5.33 16.38 6.39
C HIS A 61 6.39 15.55 7.17
N PRO A 62 7.01 16.10 8.24
CA PRO A 62 8.01 15.36 9.02
C PRO A 62 7.52 14.00 9.54
N ARG A 63 6.21 13.84 9.79
CA ARG A 63 5.64 12.53 10.21
C ARG A 63 5.89 11.43 9.18
N CYS A 64 5.90 11.76 7.88
CA CYS A 64 6.23 10.82 6.81
C CYS A 64 7.73 10.88 6.47
N MET A 65 8.28 12.07 6.28
CA MET A 65 9.65 12.28 5.82
C MET A 65 10.71 11.75 6.79
N ASN A 66 10.41 11.68 8.09
CA ASN A 66 11.32 11.10 9.07
C ASN A 66 11.55 9.59 8.90
N CYS A 67 10.61 8.90 8.24
CA CYS A 67 10.73 7.49 7.86
C CYS A 67 11.32 7.31 6.45
N HIS A 68 11.02 8.26 5.56
CA HIS A 68 11.38 8.27 4.15
C HIS A 68 12.59 9.17 3.82
N SER A 69 13.51 9.30 4.77
CA SER A 69 14.74 10.12 4.68
C SER A 69 15.96 9.33 4.24
N GLN A 70 16.93 10.00 3.61
CA GLN A 70 18.23 9.42 3.26
C GLN A 70 18.97 8.86 4.49
N GLY A 71 19.65 7.73 4.26
CA GLY A 71 20.45 7.03 5.25
C GLY A 71 19.76 5.83 5.89
N ASN A 72 20.48 5.18 6.80
CA ASN A 72 20.07 3.95 7.49
C ASN A 72 19.60 4.23 8.93
N PHE A 73 19.01 5.38 9.18
CA PHE A 73 18.51 5.78 10.50
C PHE A 73 17.27 6.67 10.34
N PRO A 74 16.32 6.61 11.30
CA PRO A 74 15.16 7.50 11.30
C PRO A 74 15.57 8.93 11.66
N ARG A 75 14.76 9.90 11.23
CA ARG A 75 14.83 11.26 11.76
C ARG A 75 13.82 11.48 12.89
N GLN A 76 14.02 12.55 13.64
CA GLN A 76 13.21 12.92 14.78
C GLN A 76 12.90 14.42 14.72
N GLY A 77 11.77 14.81 15.34
CA GLY A 77 11.32 16.20 15.37
C GLY A 77 10.81 16.70 14.02
N ASP A 78 10.43 17.97 13.98
CA ASP A 78 10.01 18.64 12.75
C ASP A 78 11.21 19.24 12.00
N ASP A 79 12.34 19.38 12.68
CA ASP A 79 13.65 19.76 12.15
C ASP A 79 14.39 18.59 11.48
N GLY A 80 13.90 17.35 11.63
CA GLY A 80 14.41 16.19 10.92
C GLY A 80 15.85 15.80 11.30
N HIS A 81 16.27 16.10 12.52
CA HIS A 81 17.59 15.68 13.02
C HIS A 81 17.66 14.14 13.14
N PRO A 82 18.86 13.52 13.11
CA PRO A 82 19.01 12.10 13.37
C PRO A 82 18.40 11.70 14.72
N HIS A 83 17.70 10.56 14.77
CA HIS A 83 17.15 10.04 16.02
C HIS A 83 18.21 9.96 17.13
N VAL A 84 17.94 10.58 18.29
CA VAL A 84 18.98 10.86 19.30
C VAL A 84 19.58 9.62 19.98
N MET A 85 18.89 8.48 19.93
CA MET A 85 19.41 7.18 20.41
C MET A 85 20.33 6.48 19.40
N ASN A 86 20.66 7.11 18.25
CA ASN A 86 21.55 6.56 17.21
C ASN A 86 21.12 5.19 16.63
N VAL A 87 19.83 4.87 16.74
CA VAL A 87 19.25 3.61 16.22
C VAL A 87 19.41 3.51 14.70
N ARG A 88 19.55 2.29 14.21
CA ARG A 88 19.70 1.99 12.77
C ARG A 88 18.49 1.25 12.22
N ARG A 89 18.20 1.44 10.93
CA ARG A 89 17.08 0.81 10.19
C ARG A 89 17.04 -0.70 10.38
N GLY A 90 18.19 -1.36 10.24
CA GLY A 90 18.27 -2.82 10.18
C GLY A 90 17.67 -3.40 8.90
N PRO A 91 17.90 -4.69 8.58
CA PRO A 91 17.47 -5.29 7.33
C PRO A 91 15.96 -5.16 7.07
N ASP A 92 15.17 -5.44 8.11
CA ASP A 92 13.70 -5.42 8.04
C ASP A 92 13.08 -4.09 8.45
N GLY A 93 13.88 -3.07 8.77
CA GLY A 93 13.38 -1.77 9.23
C GLY A 93 13.04 -1.68 10.72
N HIS A 94 13.34 -2.71 11.52
CA HIS A 94 12.96 -2.78 12.95
C HIS A 94 14.13 -2.69 13.93
N GLY A 95 15.27 -2.11 13.52
CA GLY A 95 16.44 -2.00 14.39
C GLY A 95 17.48 -3.09 14.19
N VAL A 96 18.66 -2.87 14.77
CA VAL A 96 19.80 -3.81 14.73
C VAL A 96 20.08 -4.35 16.14
N THR A 97 20.62 -5.57 16.22
CA THR A 97 21.10 -6.18 17.47
C THR A 97 20.11 -6.00 18.64
N ALA A 98 20.53 -5.34 19.73
CA ALA A 98 19.72 -5.03 20.91
C ALA A 98 18.92 -3.71 20.78
N GLU A 99 19.28 -2.85 19.84
CA GLU A 99 18.60 -1.58 19.52
C GLU A 99 17.41 -1.81 18.59
N LYS A 100 16.49 -2.71 19.01
CA LYS A 100 15.23 -2.94 18.31
C LYS A 100 14.26 -1.81 18.58
N CYS A 101 13.49 -1.40 17.57
CA CYS A 101 12.52 -0.32 17.70
C CYS A 101 11.52 -0.59 18.84
N VAL A 102 11.07 -1.85 18.95
CA VAL A 102 10.12 -2.32 19.97
C VAL A 102 10.68 -2.34 21.40
N THR A 103 11.99 -2.15 21.59
CA THR A 103 12.58 -2.00 22.92
C THR A 103 12.07 -0.72 23.60
N CYS A 104 11.79 0.34 22.83
CA CYS A 104 11.33 1.62 23.35
C CYS A 104 9.93 1.99 22.86
N HIS A 105 9.61 1.74 21.59
CA HIS A 105 8.34 2.08 20.99
C HIS A 105 7.30 0.99 21.26
N GLN A 106 6.16 1.39 21.81
CA GLN A 106 5.03 0.48 22.09
C GLN A 106 4.00 0.55 20.95
N ASP A 107 2.92 -0.22 21.08
CA ASP A 107 1.79 -0.20 20.16
C ASP A 107 0.88 1.05 20.31
N HIS A 108 1.16 1.91 21.28
CA HIS A 108 0.49 3.18 21.54
C HIS A 108 1.49 4.24 22.02
N ASN A 109 1.12 5.51 21.91
CA ASN A 109 1.92 6.60 22.47
C ASN A 109 2.05 6.46 23.98
N LEU A 110 3.27 6.56 24.50
CA LEU A 110 3.50 6.68 25.93
C LEU A 110 3.02 8.07 26.42
N VAL A 111 2.52 8.11 27.66
CA VAL A 111 1.94 9.33 28.25
C VAL A 111 3.04 10.25 28.79
N GLY A 112 3.13 11.47 28.25
CA GLY A 112 4.05 12.50 28.68
C GLY A 112 4.86 13.09 27.54
N ALA A 113 5.25 14.37 27.70
CA ALA A 113 6.15 15.03 26.77
C ALA A 113 7.49 14.29 26.63
N HIS A 114 8.02 14.27 25.40
CA HIS A 114 9.32 13.67 25.04
C HIS A 114 9.45 12.15 25.23
N LEU A 115 8.42 11.43 25.69
CA LEU A 115 8.45 9.96 25.72
C LEU A 115 8.33 9.35 24.32
N PRO A 116 8.88 8.14 24.07
CA PRO A 116 8.78 7.48 22.78
C PRO A 116 7.34 7.46 22.22
N PRO A 117 7.14 7.85 20.95
CA PRO A 117 5.87 7.63 20.28
C PRO A 117 5.61 6.13 20.11
N GLY A 118 4.37 5.77 19.81
CA GLY A 118 4.05 4.37 19.57
C GLY A 118 2.82 4.15 18.71
N ALA A 119 2.88 3.08 17.93
CA ALA A 119 1.82 2.57 17.07
C ALA A 119 2.15 1.10 16.75
N PRO A 120 1.16 0.28 16.37
CA PRO A 120 1.41 -1.10 15.98
C PRO A 120 2.40 -1.16 14.80
N ASN A 121 3.26 -2.19 14.80
CA ASN A 121 4.27 -2.43 13.76
C ASN A 121 5.30 -1.30 13.58
N TRP A 122 5.63 -0.56 14.63
CA TRP A 122 6.61 0.54 14.59
C TRP A 122 7.93 0.13 13.90
N GLY A 123 8.30 0.88 12.86
CA GLY A 123 9.48 0.57 12.07
C GLY A 123 9.63 1.50 10.86
N LEU A 124 10.74 1.29 10.17
CA LEU A 124 11.06 1.93 8.91
C LEU A 124 10.76 1.00 7.73
N PRO A 125 10.68 1.52 6.49
CA PRO A 125 10.83 0.69 5.32
C PRO A 125 12.12 -0.18 5.40
N PRO A 126 12.11 -1.44 4.93
CA PRO A 126 13.28 -2.31 4.99
C PRO A 126 14.41 -1.78 4.08
N THR A 127 15.65 -2.20 4.32
CA THR A 127 16.80 -1.74 3.51
C THR A 127 16.73 -2.21 2.05
N SER A 128 16.03 -3.31 1.77
CA SER A 128 15.79 -3.79 0.40
C SER A 128 14.89 -2.85 -0.41
N THR A 129 14.06 -2.05 0.25
CA THR A 129 13.12 -1.11 -0.38
C THR A 129 12.93 0.09 0.54
N PRO A 130 13.93 0.98 0.64
CA PRO A 130 13.99 1.99 1.69
C PRO A 130 12.99 3.15 1.50
N MET A 131 12.37 3.26 0.31
CA MET A 131 11.37 4.29 -0.02
C MET A 131 11.87 5.70 0.29
N ILE A 132 13.07 6.06 -0.19
CA ILE A 132 13.67 7.37 0.10
C ILE A 132 13.01 8.44 -0.77
N TRP A 133 12.35 9.41 -0.12
CA TRP A 133 11.69 10.53 -0.80
C TRP A 133 12.45 11.85 -0.64
N GLN A 134 13.37 11.92 0.32
CA GLN A 134 14.18 13.11 0.56
C GLN A 134 15.05 13.44 -0.66
N GLY A 135 14.89 14.65 -1.17
CA GLY A 135 15.56 15.14 -2.38
C GLY A 135 14.82 14.86 -3.68
N LEU A 136 13.73 14.07 -3.65
CA LEU A 136 12.88 13.87 -4.83
C LEU A 136 11.94 15.06 -5.05
N THR A 137 11.64 15.41 -6.30
CA THR A 137 10.54 16.31 -6.68
C THR A 137 9.17 15.66 -6.42
N ASP A 138 8.09 16.43 -6.39
CA ASP A 138 6.74 15.87 -6.16
C ASP A 138 6.34 14.85 -7.23
N ALA A 139 6.72 15.12 -8.48
CA ALA A 139 6.52 14.21 -9.59
C ALA A 139 7.32 12.89 -9.41
N GLN A 140 8.55 12.97 -8.90
CA GLN A 140 9.36 11.79 -8.57
C GLN A 140 8.78 11.00 -7.39
N VAL A 141 8.29 11.66 -6.33
CA VAL A 141 7.59 10.98 -5.22
C VAL A 141 6.37 10.24 -5.73
N CYS A 142 5.52 10.89 -6.54
CA CYS A 142 4.34 10.24 -7.12
C CYS A 142 4.69 8.97 -7.90
N ARG A 143 5.72 9.02 -8.75
CA ARG A 143 6.17 7.84 -9.51
C ARG A 143 6.74 6.76 -8.59
N SER A 144 7.52 7.14 -7.59
CA SER A 144 8.15 6.22 -6.65
C SER A 144 7.12 5.44 -5.82
N ILE A 145 6.11 6.12 -5.25
CA ILE A 145 5.11 5.44 -4.41
C ILE A 145 4.22 4.48 -5.21
N LYS A 146 4.07 4.71 -6.53
CA LYS A 146 3.30 3.85 -7.43
C LYS A 146 4.07 2.66 -7.98
N ASP A 147 5.41 2.71 -8.00
CA ASP A 147 6.24 1.67 -8.56
C ASP A 147 6.35 0.49 -7.57
N PRO A 148 5.84 -0.72 -7.91
CA PRO A 148 5.96 -1.91 -7.07
C PRO A 148 7.39 -2.20 -6.62
N LYS A 149 8.38 -1.90 -7.46
CA LYS A 149 9.80 -2.12 -7.15
C LYS A 149 10.32 -1.18 -6.06
N GLN A 150 9.64 -0.07 -5.83
CA GLN A 150 10.05 0.97 -4.89
C GLN A 150 9.12 1.09 -3.68
N ASN A 151 7.94 0.45 -3.68
CA ASN A 151 6.90 0.64 -2.66
C ASN A 151 6.56 -0.63 -1.84
N LYS A 152 7.44 -1.65 -1.88
CA LYS A 152 7.25 -3.00 -1.27
C LYS A 152 6.19 -3.83 -2.01
N ASN A 153 6.24 -3.83 -3.34
CA ASN A 153 5.36 -4.61 -4.23
C ASN A 153 3.85 -4.33 -4.04
N ARG A 154 3.49 -3.15 -3.55
CA ARG A 154 2.09 -2.75 -3.41
C ARG A 154 1.52 -2.38 -4.77
N ASN A 155 0.33 -2.91 -5.07
CA ASN A 155 -0.51 -2.36 -6.11
C ASN A 155 -1.16 -1.04 -5.66
N LEU A 156 -1.93 -0.38 -6.52
CA LEU A 156 -2.53 0.92 -6.21
C LEU A 156 -3.53 0.84 -5.04
N ASP A 157 -4.34 -0.21 -4.95
CA ASP A 157 -5.34 -0.35 -3.89
C ASP A 157 -4.66 -0.55 -2.52
N GLN A 158 -3.62 -1.40 -2.48
CA GLN A 158 -2.79 -1.61 -1.29
C GLN A 158 -1.99 -0.37 -0.90
N LEU A 159 -1.56 0.44 -1.87
CA LEU A 159 -0.93 1.73 -1.59
C LEU A 159 -1.93 2.68 -0.93
N VAL A 160 -3.16 2.76 -1.45
CA VAL A 160 -4.20 3.61 -0.86
C VAL A 160 -4.54 3.14 0.55
N GLU A 161 -4.78 1.85 0.75
CA GLU A 161 -4.98 1.27 2.10
C GLU A 161 -3.83 1.62 3.03
N HIS A 162 -2.58 1.47 2.57
CA HIS A 162 -1.41 1.83 3.37
C HIS A 162 -1.38 3.32 3.73
N LEU A 163 -1.69 4.21 2.79
CA LEU A 163 -1.72 5.64 3.07
C LEU A 163 -2.86 6.02 4.02
N THR A 164 -4.03 5.40 3.90
CA THR A 164 -5.26 5.89 4.56
C THR A 164 -5.67 5.10 5.80
N GLU A 165 -5.16 3.89 6.01
CA GLU A 165 -5.66 2.96 7.04
C GLU A 165 -4.55 2.30 7.87
N ASP A 166 -3.29 2.26 7.39
CA ASP A 166 -2.17 1.67 8.12
C ASP A 166 -1.95 2.39 9.46
N LYS A 167 -2.05 1.65 10.57
CA LYS A 167 -2.00 2.23 11.93
C LYS A 167 -0.70 3.00 12.23
N LEU A 168 0.43 2.60 11.65
CA LEU A 168 1.68 3.34 11.80
C LEU A 168 1.65 4.65 11.01
N VAL A 169 1.04 4.67 9.83
CA VAL A 169 0.84 5.91 9.06
C VAL A 169 -0.16 6.83 9.77
N MET A 170 -1.25 6.26 10.32
CA MET A 170 -2.30 7.00 11.02
C MET A 170 -1.80 7.72 12.27
N TRP A 171 -0.72 7.23 12.88
CA TRP A 171 -0.06 7.92 13.99
C TRP A 171 0.30 9.38 13.65
N GLY A 172 0.52 9.73 12.38
CA GLY A 172 0.82 11.11 11.98
C GLY A 172 -0.25 12.15 12.35
N TRP A 173 -1.50 11.74 12.56
CA TRP A 173 -2.60 12.60 13.01
C TRP A 173 -2.80 12.59 14.53
N ASN A 174 -2.24 11.62 15.24
CA ASN A 174 -2.23 11.57 16.70
C ASN A 174 -0.83 11.19 17.22
N PRO A 175 0.15 12.11 17.10
CA PRO A 175 1.56 11.78 17.31
C PRO A 175 1.96 11.71 18.80
N GLY A 176 1.02 11.89 19.72
CA GLY A 176 1.29 12.00 21.16
C GLY A 176 1.72 13.41 21.57
N GLU A 177 1.92 13.59 22.87
CA GLU A 177 2.14 14.89 23.50
C GLU A 177 3.42 15.59 22.97
N GLY A 178 3.31 16.91 22.74
CA GLY A 178 4.44 17.75 22.33
C GLY A 178 4.91 17.58 20.88
N ARG A 179 4.13 16.89 20.02
CA ARG A 179 4.43 16.75 18.59
C ARG A 179 3.34 17.38 17.72
N ASN A 180 3.75 18.02 16.64
CA ASN A 180 2.81 18.56 15.67
C ASN A 180 2.19 17.44 14.83
N ALA A 181 0.85 17.40 14.82
CA ALA A 181 0.09 16.54 13.92
C ALA A 181 0.18 17.05 12.48
N ILE A 182 -0.07 16.16 11.52
CA ILE A 182 -0.27 16.56 10.12
C ILE A 182 -1.41 17.61 10.06
N PRO A 183 -1.18 18.81 9.50
CA PRO A 183 -2.18 19.87 9.52
C PRO A 183 -3.45 19.59 8.70
N MET A 184 -3.33 18.78 7.64
CA MET A 184 -4.48 18.35 6.85
C MET A 184 -5.28 17.31 7.65
N PRO A 185 -6.60 17.49 7.87
CA PRO A 185 -7.45 16.48 8.48
C PRO A 185 -7.35 15.12 7.77
N HIS A 186 -7.42 14.03 8.53
CA HIS A 186 -7.25 12.69 7.99
C HIS A 186 -8.34 12.34 6.97
N ASP A 187 -9.58 12.67 7.24
CA ASP A 187 -10.72 12.45 6.33
C ASP A 187 -10.56 13.22 5.00
N GLU A 188 -10.07 14.45 5.05
CA GLU A 188 -9.71 15.22 3.85
C GLU A 188 -8.59 14.51 3.06
N PHE A 189 -7.54 14.04 3.74
CA PHE A 189 -6.46 13.29 3.11
C PHE A 189 -6.97 12.00 2.44
N VAL A 190 -7.79 11.21 3.13
CA VAL A 190 -8.41 9.99 2.58
C VAL A 190 -9.24 10.31 1.34
N SER A 191 -10.06 11.36 1.39
CA SER A 191 -10.89 11.79 0.27
C SER A 191 -10.03 12.15 -0.96
N LYS A 192 -8.96 12.91 -0.76
CA LYS A 192 -8.03 13.31 -1.83
C LYS A 192 -7.27 12.12 -2.43
N VAL A 193 -6.79 11.20 -1.60
CA VAL A 193 -6.10 9.98 -2.07
C VAL A 193 -7.06 9.10 -2.86
N LYS A 194 -8.31 8.90 -2.41
CA LYS A 194 -9.31 8.11 -3.14
C LYS A 194 -9.74 8.77 -4.45
N ALA A 195 -9.85 10.10 -4.49
CA ALA A 195 -10.09 10.84 -5.73
C ALA A 195 -8.95 10.65 -6.73
N TRP A 196 -7.70 10.73 -6.27
CA TRP A 196 -6.50 10.45 -7.08
C TRP A 196 -6.50 9.00 -7.61
N GLN A 197 -6.80 8.02 -6.77
CA GLN A 197 -6.94 6.61 -7.17
C GLN A 197 -8.01 6.43 -8.26
N ALA A 198 -9.21 6.98 -8.05
CA ALA A 198 -10.33 6.89 -8.99
C ALA A 198 -10.01 7.54 -10.34
N ALA A 199 -9.15 8.56 -10.33
CA ALA A 199 -8.63 9.20 -11.53
C ALA A 199 -7.42 8.46 -12.14
N GLY A 200 -7.11 7.23 -11.72
CA GLY A 200 -6.00 6.41 -12.23
C GLY A 200 -4.61 6.83 -11.74
N ALA A 201 -4.56 7.52 -10.60
CA ALA A 201 -3.34 7.94 -9.91
C ALA A 201 -2.37 8.75 -10.78
N PRO A 202 -2.80 9.80 -11.50
CA PRO A 202 -1.93 10.57 -12.38
C PRO A 202 -0.81 11.25 -11.58
N CYS A 203 0.38 11.33 -12.18
CA CYS A 203 1.50 12.06 -11.61
C CYS A 203 1.69 13.39 -12.32
N PRO A 204 2.11 14.44 -11.60
CA PRO A 204 2.42 15.72 -12.25
C PRO A 204 3.64 15.56 -13.16
N THR A 205 3.73 16.44 -14.16
CA THR A 205 4.93 16.58 -14.97
C THR A 205 6.11 17.07 -14.14
N ASP A 206 7.34 16.76 -14.59
CA ASP A 206 8.57 17.30 -14.00
C ASP A 206 8.69 18.79 -14.35
N THR A 207 7.90 19.64 -13.70
CA THR A 207 8.13 21.08 -13.66
C THR A 207 8.90 21.37 -12.39
N ASP A 208 10.10 21.95 -12.52
CA ASP A 208 11.08 22.16 -11.45
C ASP A 208 10.48 22.77 -10.17
N ARG A 209 10.06 21.90 -9.25
CA ARG A 209 9.81 22.23 -7.86
C ARG A 209 10.39 21.11 -7.03
N ALA A 210 11.72 21.05 -6.98
CA ALA A 210 12.38 20.44 -5.84
C ALA A 210 11.91 21.23 -4.61
N SER A 211 11.20 20.59 -3.69
CA SER A 211 10.81 21.20 -2.44
C SER A 211 12.10 21.62 -1.73
N ARG A 212 12.33 22.93 -1.57
CA ARG A 212 13.42 23.44 -0.72
C ARG A 212 13.15 22.90 0.68
N LEU A 213 14.02 22.01 1.15
CA LEU A 213 14.15 21.66 2.56
C LEU A 213 14.74 22.85 3.30
#